data_AF-A0A3D1H3U7-F1
#
_entry.id   AF-A0A3D1H3U7-F1
#
_cell.length_a   1.000
_cell.length_b   1.000
_cell.length_c   1.000
_cell.angle_alpha   90.00
_cell.angle_beta   90.00
_cell.angle_gamma   90.00
#
_symmetry.space_group_name_H-M   'P 1'
#
loop_
_entity.id
_entity.type
_entity.pdbx_description
1 polymer ?
#
loop_
_entity_poly.entity_id
_entity_poly.type
_entity_poly.pdbx_seq_one_letter_code
_entity_poly.pdbx_strand_id
1 'polypeptide(L)'
;MSETAKISIQGVETELPLLVGTENEVGIDISGLRAATGAVTLDFGYKNTGSTTSSITYLDGEAGILRHRGYSIEELADKAEFLEVAYLLINGELPTKEQYDAWDNEIRRHTLVNTDIQNMFDAWPTGSHPMGQLIAMISSLSSFYPESLNPNSGEEARMRTITRLLAKMPTLCAMISKNRIGHPIIYPKNNLSYVENYLNMTFKHVTEDYELDPVFVRAMNKLLILHADHEQNCSASTVRLVGSSHANLYASISAGVAALWGPLHGGANQQVIEMLEAIAADGGDAQKYIDKAKDKNDPFRLMGFGHRVYKNFDPRAIIIKKSADEVLEKLGV
;
A
#
# COMPACT_ATOMS: atom_id res chain seq x y z
N MET A 1 18.93 -17.63 -30.98
CA MET A 1 17.53 -17.82 -31.43
C MET A 1 16.65 -17.37 -30.27
N SER A 2 15.55 -16.66 -30.53
CA SER A 2 14.56 -16.39 -29.47
C SER A 2 13.97 -17.72 -29.00
N GLU A 3 13.98 -17.97 -27.70
CA GLU A 3 13.34 -19.17 -27.15
C GLU A 3 11.82 -19.05 -27.32
N THR A 4 11.17 -20.16 -27.67
CA THR A 4 9.72 -20.21 -27.89
C THR A 4 9.10 -21.39 -27.15
N ALA A 5 7.86 -21.21 -26.71
CA ALA A 5 7.00 -22.30 -26.28
C ALA A 5 6.12 -22.76 -27.44
N LYS A 6 5.79 -24.05 -27.49
CA LYS A 6 4.85 -24.60 -28.46
C LYS A 6 3.53 -24.94 -27.77
N ILE A 7 2.42 -24.49 -28.35
CA ILE A 7 1.08 -24.89 -27.94
C ILE A 7 0.36 -25.53 -29.13
N SER A 8 -0.34 -26.64 -28.87
CA SER A 8 -1.18 -27.31 -29.87
C SER A 8 -2.64 -27.20 -29.45
N ILE A 9 -3.45 -26.51 -30.26
CA ILE A 9 -4.88 -26.33 -30.01
C ILE A 9 -5.64 -26.91 -31.21
N GLN A 10 -6.42 -27.95 -30.96
CA GLN A 10 -7.23 -28.62 -32.00
C GLN A 10 -6.41 -29.06 -33.24
N GLY A 11 -5.14 -29.45 -33.03
CA GLY A 11 -4.24 -29.88 -34.10
C GLY A 11 -3.48 -28.75 -34.81
N VAL A 12 -3.71 -27.49 -34.44
CA VAL A 12 -2.91 -26.35 -34.91
C VAL A 12 -1.81 -26.07 -33.91
N GLU A 13 -0.55 -26.22 -34.34
CA GLU A 13 0.60 -25.82 -33.54
C GLU A 13 0.89 -24.32 -33.73
N THR A 14 1.13 -23.62 -32.64
CA THR A 14 1.53 -22.21 -32.63
C THR A 14 2.75 -22.05 -31.73
N GLU A 15 3.75 -21.33 -32.23
CA GLU A 15 4.91 -20.93 -31.45
C GLU A 15 4.62 -19.60 -30.76
N LEU A 16 4.87 -19.55 -29.45
CA LEU A 16 4.68 -18.38 -28.60
C LEU A 16 6.03 -17.90 -28.09
N PRO A 17 6.35 -16.59 -28.18
CA PRO A 17 7.61 -16.07 -27.66
C PRO A 17 7.75 -16.30 -26.16
N LEU A 18 8.97 -16.60 -25.71
CA LEU A 18 9.34 -16.54 -24.30
C LEU A 18 9.98 -15.19 -23.98
N LEU A 19 9.58 -14.62 -22.84
CA LEU A 19 10.19 -13.44 -22.24
C LEU A 19 10.89 -13.88 -20.96
N VAL A 20 12.15 -13.49 -20.79
CA VAL A 20 12.93 -13.80 -19.58
C VAL A 20 13.17 -12.50 -18.82
N GLY A 21 12.71 -12.45 -17.58
CA GLY A 21 12.90 -11.33 -16.66
C GLY A 21 14.33 -11.25 -16.13
N THR A 22 14.66 -10.15 -15.46
CA THR A 22 15.99 -9.93 -14.87
C THR A 22 16.31 -10.90 -13.72
N GLU A 23 15.30 -11.55 -13.14
CA GLU A 23 15.44 -12.54 -12.08
C GLU A 23 15.18 -13.96 -12.62
N ASN A 24 15.32 -14.14 -13.94
CA ASN A 24 15.14 -15.40 -14.68
C ASN A 24 13.71 -15.94 -14.66
N GLU A 25 12.70 -15.10 -14.42
CA GLU A 25 11.31 -15.49 -14.55
C GLU A 25 10.95 -15.66 -16.02
N VAL A 26 10.28 -16.76 -16.36
CA VAL A 26 9.87 -17.05 -17.74
C VAL A 26 8.39 -16.71 -17.92
N GLY A 27 8.12 -15.76 -18.80
CA GLY A 27 6.78 -15.42 -19.27
C GLY A 27 6.53 -15.97 -20.68
N ILE A 28 5.32 -16.46 -20.94
CA ILE A 28 4.88 -16.85 -22.29
C ILE A 28 4.03 -15.71 -22.85
N ASP A 29 4.47 -15.11 -23.95
CA ASP A 29 3.70 -14.05 -24.61
C ASP A 29 2.53 -14.65 -25.39
N ILE A 30 1.33 -14.49 -24.83
CA ILE A 30 0.06 -14.95 -25.41
C ILE A 30 -0.73 -13.83 -26.10
N SER A 31 -0.15 -12.65 -26.34
CA SER A 31 -0.83 -11.51 -26.97
C SER A 31 -1.41 -11.85 -28.35
N GLY A 32 -0.72 -12.69 -29.13
CA GLY A 32 -1.16 -13.18 -30.43
C GLY A 32 -2.04 -14.45 -30.39
N LEU A 33 -2.24 -15.09 -29.22
CA LEU A 33 -2.83 -16.43 -29.12
C LEU A 33 -4.22 -16.51 -29.75
N ARG A 34 -5.11 -15.55 -29.42
CA ARG A 34 -6.48 -15.54 -29.94
C ARG A 34 -6.52 -15.29 -31.44
N ALA A 35 -5.67 -14.40 -31.94
CA ALA A 35 -5.58 -14.12 -33.37
C ALA A 35 -5.09 -15.34 -34.17
N ALA A 36 -4.17 -16.12 -33.60
CA ALA A 36 -3.60 -17.30 -34.23
C ALA A 36 -4.52 -18.54 -34.17
N THR A 37 -5.25 -18.73 -33.06
CA THR A 37 -5.93 -20.00 -32.75
C THR A 37 -7.45 -19.88 -32.54
N GLY A 38 -7.97 -18.66 -32.37
CA GLY A 38 -9.35 -18.42 -31.94
C GLY A 38 -9.62 -18.70 -30.46
N ALA A 39 -8.67 -19.28 -29.73
CA ALA A 39 -8.82 -19.63 -28.32
C ALA A 39 -8.53 -18.45 -27.38
N VAL A 40 -9.04 -18.54 -26.15
CA VAL A 40 -8.71 -17.68 -25.02
C VAL A 40 -8.27 -18.54 -23.85
N THR A 41 -7.40 -18.02 -22.99
CA THR A 41 -7.04 -18.69 -21.74
C THR A 41 -8.11 -18.46 -20.68
N LEU A 42 -8.27 -19.42 -19.77
CA LEU A 42 -9.08 -19.28 -18.58
C LEU A 42 -8.18 -19.39 -17.35
N ASP A 43 -7.91 -18.26 -16.70
CA ASP A 43 -7.06 -18.19 -15.50
C ASP A 43 -7.77 -17.44 -14.38
N PHE A 44 -8.55 -18.17 -13.59
CA PHE A 44 -9.37 -17.58 -12.53
C PHE A 44 -8.49 -16.98 -11.42
N GLY A 45 -8.61 -15.67 -11.24
CA GLY A 45 -7.84 -14.90 -10.26
C GLY A 45 -6.40 -14.61 -10.70
N TYR A 46 -6.11 -14.69 -12.01
CA TYR A 46 -4.83 -14.30 -12.62
C TYR A 46 -3.60 -14.98 -11.99
N LYS A 47 -3.74 -16.26 -11.60
CA LYS A 47 -2.69 -16.99 -10.88
C LYS A 47 -1.47 -17.31 -11.75
N ASN A 48 -1.68 -17.42 -13.06
CA ASN A 48 -0.70 -17.82 -14.04
C ASN A 48 -0.46 -16.73 -15.09
N THR A 49 -0.98 -15.51 -14.87
CA THR A 49 -0.97 -14.43 -15.85
C THR A 49 -0.13 -13.26 -15.36
N GLY A 50 1.03 -13.03 -15.99
CA GLY A 50 1.79 -11.79 -15.83
C GLY A 50 1.14 -10.66 -16.65
N SER A 51 0.48 -9.72 -15.98
CA SER A 51 -0.30 -8.67 -16.67
C SER A 51 0.53 -7.48 -17.17
N THR A 52 1.79 -7.35 -16.73
CA THR A 52 2.66 -6.21 -17.06
C THR A 52 4.12 -6.59 -16.87
N THR A 53 5.02 -5.91 -17.57
CA THR A 53 6.43 -5.82 -17.16
C THR A 53 6.56 -4.75 -16.07
N SER A 54 7.50 -4.95 -15.16
CA SER A 54 7.76 -4.03 -14.04
C SER A 54 9.23 -4.07 -13.64
N SER A 55 9.75 -2.93 -13.21
CA SER A 55 11.08 -2.79 -12.61
C SER A 55 11.03 -2.17 -11.22
N ILE A 56 9.85 -2.16 -10.58
CA ILE A 56 9.60 -1.47 -9.30
C ILE A 56 9.96 -2.38 -8.12
N THR A 57 9.32 -3.53 -8.04
CA THR A 57 9.44 -4.46 -6.92
C THR A 57 9.58 -5.87 -7.44
N TYR A 58 10.47 -6.64 -6.83
CA TYR A 58 10.60 -8.06 -7.04
C TYR A 58 10.27 -8.80 -5.75
N LEU A 59 9.61 -9.94 -5.89
CA LEU A 59 9.18 -10.77 -4.78
C LEU A 59 9.36 -12.25 -5.13
N ASP A 60 10.06 -12.98 -4.27
CA ASP A 60 10.10 -14.45 -4.27
C ASP A 60 9.49 -14.98 -2.97
N GLY A 61 8.30 -15.59 -3.09
CA GLY A 61 7.55 -16.12 -1.96
C GLY A 61 8.13 -17.40 -1.35
N GLU A 62 8.88 -18.17 -2.12
CA GLU A 62 9.52 -19.40 -1.65
C GLU A 62 10.77 -19.06 -0.84
N ALA A 63 11.58 -18.15 -1.38
CA ALA A 63 12.84 -17.71 -0.77
C ALA A 63 12.65 -16.62 0.30
N GLY A 64 11.46 -16.02 0.42
CA GLY A 64 11.20 -14.94 1.37
C GLY A 64 11.88 -13.62 0.97
N ILE A 65 12.01 -13.35 -0.32
CA ILE A 65 12.69 -12.16 -0.85
C ILE A 65 11.66 -11.07 -1.15
N LEU A 66 11.95 -9.85 -0.73
CA LEU A 66 11.27 -8.63 -1.16
C LEU A 66 12.32 -7.56 -1.47
N ARG A 67 12.30 -7.04 -2.69
CA ARG A 67 13.23 -6.01 -3.13
C ARG A 67 12.49 -4.85 -3.80
N HIS A 68 12.81 -3.62 -3.42
CA HIS A 68 12.38 -2.41 -4.14
C HIS A 68 13.56 -1.86 -4.92
N ARG A 69 13.41 -1.77 -6.26
CA ARG A 69 14.47 -1.33 -7.18
C ARG A 69 15.83 -2.04 -6.96
N GLY A 70 15.77 -3.31 -6.56
CA GLY A 70 16.94 -4.15 -6.28
C GLY A 70 17.44 -4.13 -4.82
N TYR A 71 17.07 -3.12 -4.02
CA TYR A 71 17.42 -3.04 -2.59
C TYR A 71 16.55 -3.98 -1.76
N SER A 72 17.12 -4.70 -0.80
CA SER A 72 16.34 -5.57 0.08
C SER A 72 15.46 -4.74 1.02
N ILE A 73 14.30 -5.29 1.37
CA ILE A 73 13.38 -4.59 2.28
C ILE A 73 13.99 -4.39 3.67
N GLU A 74 14.84 -5.32 4.11
CA GLU A 74 15.58 -5.22 5.37
C GLU A 74 16.53 -4.03 5.37
N GLU A 75 17.26 -3.81 4.26
CA GLU A 75 18.17 -2.68 4.14
C GLU A 75 17.42 -1.35 4.14
N LEU A 76 16.33 -1.26 3.39
CA LEU A 76 15.52 -0.04 3.33
C LEU A 76 14.86 0.27 4.68
N ALA A 77 14.31 -0.72 5.37
CA ALA A 77 13.66 -0.52 6.66
C ALA A 77 14.64 -0.19 7.80
N ASP A 78 15.91 -0.57 7.68
CA ASP A 78 16.94 -0.27 8.68
C ASP A 78 17.58 1.10 8.46
N LYS A 79 17.82 1.49 7.20
CA LYS A 79 18.69 2.64 6.87
C LYS A 79 17.98 3.85 6.27
N ALA A 80 16.76 3.69 5.72
CA ALA A 80 16.10 4.75 4.96
C ALA A 80 14.93 5.38 5.72
N GLU A 81 14.63 6.62 5.36
CA GLU A 81 13.37 7.28 5.66
C GLU A 81 12.32 6.92 4.61
N PHE A 82 11.05 6.85 5.00
CA PHE A 82 9.94 6.52 4.10
C PHE A 82 9.92 7.41 2.86
N LEU A 83 10.27 8.68 3.01
CA LEU A 83 10.25 9.63 1.90
C LEU A 83 11.37 9.36 0.87
N GLU A 84 12.51 8.80 1.29
CA GLU A 84 13.56 8.31 0.38
C GLU A 84 13.07 7.06 -0.39
N VAL A 85 12.39 6.14 0.30
CA VAL A 85 11.81 4.94 -0.34
C VAL A 85 10.70 5.32 -1.32
N ALA A 86 9.85 6.30 -0.98
CA ALA A 86 8.84 6.81 -1.91
C ALA A 86 9.50 7.43 -3.16
N TYR A 87 10.57 8.21 -2.98
CA TYR A 87 11.35 8.76 -4.09
C TYR A 87 11.94 7.64 -4.97
N LEU A 88 12.54 6.61 -4.35
CA LEU A 88 13.10 5.43 -5.03
C LEU A 88 12.05 4.71 -5.88
N LEU A 89 10.87 4.47 -5.33
CA LEU A 89 9.79 3.76 -6.03
C LEU A 89 9.29 4.56 -7.24
N ILE A 90 9.17 5.88 -7.11
CA ILE A 90 8.69 6.76 -8.18
C ILE A 90 9.77 6.97 -9.27
N ASN A 91 11.01 7.27 -8.88
CA ASN A 91 12.06 7.75 -9.78
C ASN A 91 13.03 6.64 -10.23
N GLY A 92 13.07 5.50 -9.56
CA GLY A 92 13.91 4.36 -9.92
C GLY A 92 15.24 4.27 -9.18
N GLU A 93 15.72 5.38 -8.61
CA GLU A 93 16.98 5.47 -7.88
C GLU A 93 16.79 6.21 -6.55
N LEU A 94 17.68 5.94 -5.58
CA LEU A 94 17.70 6.70 -4.31
C LEU A 94 18.12 8.15 -4.58
N PRO A 95 17.53 9.14 -3.90
CA PRO A 95 17.86 10.54 -4.14
C PRO A 95 19.28 10.86 -3.65
N THR A 96 19.97 11.77 -4.34
CA THR A 96 21.09 12.50 -3.73
C THR A 96 20.56 13.41 -2.62
N LYS A 97 21.45 13.94 -1.77
CA LYS A 97 21.05 14.86 -0.70
C LYS A 97 20.28 16.08 -1.24
N GLU A 98 20.76 16.67 -2.32
CA GLU A 98 20.12 17.83 -2.94
C GLU A 98 18.73 17.49 -3.52
N GLN A 99 18.58 16.31 -4.12
CA GLN A 99 17.30 15.82 -4.62
C GLN A 99 16.32 15.56 -3.47
N TYR A 100 16.80 14.96 -2.38
CA TYR A 100 16.00 14.69 -1.19
C TYR A 100 15.53 16.00 -0.53
N ASP A 101 16.44 16.95 -0.31
CA ASP A 101 16.10 18.23 0.33
C ASP A 101 15.08 19.02 -0.51
N ALA A 102 15.18 18.97 -1.85
CA ALA A 102 14.21 19.57 -2.75
C ALA A 102 12.84 18.87 -2.68
N TRP A 103 12.82 17.54 -2.72
CA TRP A 103 11.63 16.71 -2.65
C TRP A 103 10.89 16.87 -1.31
N ASP A 104 11.61 16.80 -0.19
CA ASP A 104 11.08 16.98 1.17
C ASP A 104 10.48 18.39 1.33
N ASN A 105 11.16 19.44 0.85
CA ASN A 105 10.60 20.78 0.86
C ASN A 105 9.34 20.89 -0.02
N GLU A 106 9.31 20.29 -1.21
CA GLU A 106 8.13 20.32 -2.08
C GLU A 106 6.93 19.64 -1.41
N ILE A 107 7.15 18.49 -0.77
CA ILE A 107 6.13 17.76 0.00
C ILE A 107 5.59 18.62 1.13
N ARG A 108 6.47 19.20 1.96
CA ARG A 108 6.06 20.08 3.09
C ARG A 108 5.15 21.22 2.63
N ARG A 109 5.45 21.82 1.48
CA ARG A 109 4.69 22.95 0.91
C ARG A 109 3.31 22.55 0.36
N HIS A 110 3.00 21.27 0.23
CA HIS A 110 1.73 20.77 -0.29
C HIS A 110 0.88 20.01 0.75
N THR A 111 1.31 19.96 2.01
CA THR A 111 0.63 19.19 3.09
C THR A 111 -0.76 19.72 3.46
N LEU A 112 -1.00 21.03 3.35
CA LEU A 112 -2.30 21.63 3.62
C LEU A 112 -3.33 21.19 2.59
N VAL A 113 -4.53 20.83 3.05
CA VAL A 113 -5.70 20.58 2.20
C VAL A 113 -6.54 21.84 2.08
N ASN A 114 -7.33 21.96 1.00
CA ASN A 114 -8.30 23.04 0.89
C ASN A 114 -9.30 22.94 2.06
N THR A 115 -9.67 24.07 2.67
CA THR A 115 -10.60 24.13 3.80
C THR A 115 -11.97 23.55 3.47
N ASP A 116 -12.40 23.60 2.20
CA ASP A 116 -13.67 23.03 1.74
C ASP A 116 -13.73 21.50 1.92
N ILE A 117 -12.58 20.81 1.99
CA ILE A 117 -12.53 19.37 2.32
C ILE A 117 -13.04 19.12 3.74
N GLN A 118 -12.89 20.09 4.65
CA GLN A 118 -13.39 19.94 6.02
C GLN A 118 -14.91 19.85 6.07
N ASN A 119 -15.61 20.55 5.16
CA ASN A 119 -17.06 20.52 5.07
C ASN A 119 -17.61 19.13 4.69
N MET A 120 -16.78 18.26 4.11
CA MET A 120 -17.17 16.88 3.82
C MET A 120 -17.37 16.06 5.10
N PHE A 121 -16.69 16.41 6.20
CA PHE A 121 -16.83 15.71 7.48
C PHE A 121 -18.23 15.86 8.09
N ASP A 122 -18.86 17.01 7.88
CA ASP A 122 -20.21 17.28 8.41
C ASP A 122 -21.28 16.44 7.71
N ALA A 123 -20.98 15.90 6.52
CA ALA A 123 -21.90 15.11 5.73
C ALA A 123 -21.88 13.61 6.07
N TRP A 124 -20.87 13.11 6.79
CA TRP A 124 -20.79 11.68 7.12
C TRP A 124 -21.66 11.31 8.32
N PRO A 125 -22.37 10.17 8.26
CA PRO A 125 -23.00 9.60 9.44
C PRO A 125 -21.99 9.36 10.57
N THR A 126 -22.41 9.57 11.81
CA THR A 126 -21.62 9.20 13.00
C THR A 126 -21.23 7.73 12.94
N GLY A 127 -19.95 7.43 13.19
CA GLY A 127 -19.43 6.06 13.15
C GLY A 127 -19.08 5.54 11.74
N SER A 128 -19.10 6.40 10.72
CA SER A 128 -18.68 6.02 9.36
C SER A 128 -17.25 5.46 9.33
N HIS A 129 -17.07 4.33 8.65
CA HIS A 129 -15.77 3.65 8.60
C HIS A 129 -14.69 4.54 7.95
N PRO A 130 -13.49 4.69 8.57
CA PRO A 130 -12.42 5.57 8.07
C PRO A 130 -12.05 5.36 6.60
N MET A 131 -12.01 4.10 6.15
CA MET A 131 -11.68 3.78 4.76
C MET A 131 -12.68 4.33 3.74
N GLY A 132 -13.99 4.33 4.06
CA GLY A 132 -15.00 4.92 3.18
C GLY A 132 -14.83 6.44 3.02
N GLN A 133 -14.49 7.11 4.12
CA GLN A 133 -14.17 8.54 4.11
C GLN A 133 -12.92 8.81 3.28
N LEU A 134 -11.85 8.02 3.46
CA LEU A 134 -10.60 8.17 2.73
C LEU A 134 -10.78 7.99 1.22
N ILE A 135 -11.54 6.99 0.77
CA ILE A 135 -11.86 6.75 -0.64
C ILE A 135 -12.54 7.99 -1.25
N ALA A 136 -13.55 8.53 -0.58
CA ALA A 136 -14.29 9.71 -1.04
C ALA A 136 -13.40 10.96 -1.07
N MET A 137 -12.59 11.17 -0.03
CA MET A 137 -11.69 12.31 0.06
C MET A 137 -10.62 12.30 -1.03
N ILE A 138 -9.94 11.16 -1.23
CA ILE A 138 -8.93 11.05 -2.29
C ILE A 138 -9.58 11.34 -3.63
N SER A 139 -10.73 10.73 -3.94
CA SER A 139 -11.42 10.97 -5.21
C SER A 139 -11.81 12.45 -5.39
N SER A 140 -12.24 13.14 -4.33
CA SER A 140 -12.60 14.55 -4.41
C SER A 140 -11.43 15.49 -4.72
N LEU A 141 -10.18 15.07 -4.46
CA LEU A 141 -9.00 15.88 -4.78
C LEU A 141 -8.94 16.27 -6.26
N SER A 142 -9.50 15.46 -7.17
CA SER A 142 -9.57 15.81 -8.59
C SER A 142 -10.42 17.05 -8.87
N SER A 143 -11.42 17.35 -8.02
CA SER A 143 -12.24 18.56 -8.13
C SER A 143 -11.50 19.81 -7.65
N PHE A 144 -10.56 19.65 -6.71
CA PHE A 144 -9.70 20.74 -6.21
C PHE A 144 -8.47 21.00 -7.10
N TYR A 145 -8.11 20.03 -7.93
CA TYR A 145 -6.96 20.07 -8.83
C TYR A 145 -7.37 19.66 -10.26
N PRO A 146 -8.20 20.46 -10.97
CA PRO A 146 -8.75 20.11 -12.28
C PRO A 146 -7.66 19.90 -13.36
N GLU A 147 -6.47 20.46 -13.19
CA GLU A 147 -5.32 20.22 -14.07
C GLU A 147 -4.88 18.75 -14.08
N SER A 148 -5.17 17.99 -13.02
CA SER A 148 -4.87 16.55 -12.92
C SER A 148 -5.77 15.69 -13.81
N LEU A 149 -6.83 16.26 -14.39
CA LEU A 149 -7.78 15.56 -15.26
C LEU A 149 -7.26 15.41 -16.70
N ASN A 150 -6.20 16.14 -17.08
CA ASN A 150 -5.64 16.04 -18.43
C ASN A 150 -4.73 14.80 -18.53
N PRO A 151 -5.11 13.76 -19.29
CA PRO A 151 -4.30 12.54 -19.42
C PRO A 151 -3.02 12.75 -20.23
N ASN A 152 -2.95 13.83 -21.01
CA ASN A 152 -1.79 14.21 -21.81
C ASN A 152 -0.94 15.29 -21.12
N SER A 153 -1.05 15.40 -19.79
CA SER A 153 -0.22 16.33 -19.01
C SER A 153 1.25 15.97 -19.13
N GLY A 154 2.12 16.97 -19.25
CA GLY A 154 3.57 16.77 -19.21
C GLY A 154 4.04 16.13 -17.90
N GLU A 155 5.26 15.61 -17.90
CA GLU A 155 5.86 14.93 -16.74
C GLU A 155 5.85 15.77 -15.47
N GLU A 156 6.17 17.06 -15.56
CA GLU A 156 6.16 17.96 -14.40
C GLU A 156 4.78 18.09 -13.75
N ALA A 157 3.71 18.18 -14.54
CA ALA A 157 2.35 18.27 -14.02
C ALA A 157 1.88 16.97 -13.36
N ARG A 158 2.28 15.82 -13.93
CA ARG A 158 2.05 14.50 -13.36
C ARG A 158 2.80 14.33 -12.04
N MET A 159 4.08 14.70 -11.99
CA MET A 159 4.88 14.69 -10.76
C MET A 159 4.30 15.60 -9.69
N ARG A 160 3.87 16.82 -10.04
CA ARG A 160 3.19 17.73 -9.10
C ARG A 160 1.91 17.11 -8.51
N THR A 161 1.17 16.35 -9.31
CA THR A 161 -0.03 15.63 -8.85
C THR A 161 0.34 14.50 -7.88
N ILE A 162 1.40 13.74 -8.18
CA ILE A 162 1.95 12.70 -7.29
C ILE A 162 2.41 13.33 -5.96
N THR A 163 3.21 14.40 -6.00
CA THR A 163 3.69 15.13 -4.82
C THR A 163 2.53 15.60 -3.96
N ARG A 164 1.49 16.19 -4.56
CA ARG A 164 0.30 16.66 -3.82
C ARG A 164 -0.44 15.53 -3.14
N LEU A 165 -0.63 14.40 -3.82
CA LEU A 165 -1.28 13.24 -3.22
C LEU A 165 -0.46 12.72 -2.02
N LEU A 166 0.84 12.52 -2.21
CA LEU A 166 1.73 12.02 -1.16
C LEU A 166 1.76 12.99 0.04
N ALA A 167 1.86 14.29 -0.20
CA ALA A 167 1.85 15.31 0.85
C ALA A 167 0.53 15.39 1.63
N LYS A 168 -0.61 15.14 0.97
CA LYS A 168 -1.95 15.28 1.58
C LYS A 168 -2.43 14.01 2.25
N MET A 169 -1.92 12.85 1.87
CA MET A 169 -2.35 11.56 2.42
C MET A 169 -2.29 11.53 3.96
N PRO A 170 -1.19 11.94 4.62
CA PRO A 170 -1.13 11.96 6.08
C PRO A 170 -2.14 12.92 6.70
N THR A 171 -2.33 14.09 6.08
CA THR A 171 -3.28 15.10 6.54
C THR A 171 -4.71 14.55 6.49
N LEU A 172 -5.11 13.93 5.38
CA LEU A 172 -6.44 13.31 5.24
C LEU A 172 -6.65 12.20 6.29
N CYS A 173 -5.69 11.29 6.44
CA CYS A 173 -5.78 10.21 7.42
C CYS A 173 -5.87 10.74 8.86
N ALA A 174 -5.08 11.76 9.21
CA ALA A 174 -5.12 12.37 10.54
C ALA A 174 -6.45 13.11 10.80
N MET A 175 -6.99 13.82 9.80
CA MET A 175 -8.30 14.47 9.90
C MET A 175 -9.41 13.45 10.14
N ILE A 176 -9.40 12.32 9.43
CA ILE A 176 -10.36 11.22 9.63
C ILE A 176 -10.25 10.66 11.06
N SER A 177 -9.02 10.46 11.57
CA SER A 177 -8.80 10.00 12.93
C SER A 177 -9.34 10.98 13.98
N LYS A 178 -9.05 12.28 13.83
CA LYS A 178 -9.56 13.33 14.74
C LYS A 178 -11.08 13.45 14.69
N ASN A 179 -11.66 13.43 13.50
CA ASN A 179 -13.11 13.49 13.33
C ASN A 179 -13.81 12.30 13.99
N ARG A 180 -13.26 11.08 13.87
CA ARG A 180 -13.82 9.87 14.48
C ARG A 180 -13.97 9.98 16.00
N ILE A 181 -13.05 10.67 16.68
CA ILE A 181 -13.08 10.88 18.13
C ILE A 181 -13.69 12.22 18.54
N GLY A 182 -14.21 13.01 17.59
CA GLY A 182 -14.82 14.31 17.84
C GLY A 182 -13.84 15.41 18.26
N HIS A 183 -12.54 15.25 17.94
CA HIS A 183 -11.51 16.23 18.30
C HIS A 183 -11.29 17.25 17.17
N PRO A 184 -10.82 18.48 17.50
CA PRO A 184 -10.40 19.44 16.50
C PRO A 184 -9.27 18.91 15.61
N ILE A 185 -9.23 19.36 14.36
CA ILE A 185 -8.16 19.05 13.41
C ILE A 185 -6.85 19.72 13.85
N ILE A 186 -5.74 19.00 13.73
CA ILE A 186 -4.40 19.50 13.95
C ILE A 186 -3.74 19.73 12.58
N TYR A 187 -3.30 20.97 12.32
CA TYR A 187 -2.65 21.32 11.06
C TYR A 187 -1.21 20.75 10.96
N PRO A 188 -0.72 20.48 9.74
CA PRO A 188 0.65 20.06 9.50
C PRO A 188 1.64 21.16 9.91
N LYS A 189 2.84 20.75 10.34
CA LYS A 189 3.94 21.63 10.70
C LYS A 189 5.16 21.40 9.82
N ASN A 190 5.65 22.45 9.17
CA ASN A 190 6.78 22.37 8.24
C ASN A 190 8.13 22.05 8.90
N ASN A 191 8.26 22.13 10.22
CA ASN A 191 9.49 21.79 10.93
C ASN A 191 9.55 20.32 11.38
N LEU A 192 8.51 19.52 11.14
CA LEU A 192 8.45 18.10 11.47
C LEU A 192 8.63 17.23 10.22
N SER A 193 9.38 16.13 10.30
CA SER A 193 9.50 15.15 9.22
C SER A 193 8.15 14.60 8.76
N TYR A 194 8.11 13.90 7.63
CA TYR A 194 6.87 13.31 7.11
C TYR A 194 6.12 12.46 8.16
N VAL A 195 6.88 11.61 8.86
CA VAL A 195 6.36 10.70 9.90
C VAL A 195 6.02 11.44 11.18
N GLU A 196 6.92 12.31 11.66
CA GLU A 196 6.70 13.14 12.84
C GLU A 196 5.43 13.99 12.69
N ASN A 197 5.23 14.56 11.51
CA ASN A 197 4.08 15.39 11.20
C ASN A 197 2.79 14.56 11.21
N TYR A 198 2.80 13.35 10.63
CA TYR A 198 1.65 12.44 10.68
C TYR A 198 1.27 12.07 12.12
N LEU A 199 2.26 11.69 12.94
CA LEU A 199 2.05 11.36 14.35
C LEU A 199 1.53 12.57 15.14
N ASN A 200 2.13 13.75 14.95
CA ASN A 200 1.65 14.99 15.57
C ASN A 200 0.19 15.28 15.16
N MET A 201 -0.15 15.24 13.87
CA MET A 201 -1.52 15.54 13.44
C MET A 201 -2.54 14.52 13.97
N THR A 202 -2.14 13.26 14.12
CA THR A 202 -3.03 12.17 14.55
C THR A 202 -3.25 12.16 16.06
N PHE A 203 -2.17 12.31 16.85
CA PHE A 203 -2.21 12.04 18.29
C PHE A 203 -2.18 13.29 19.17
N LYS A 204 -1.67 14.45 18.70
CA LYS A 204 -1.64 15.67 19.49
C LYS A 204 -3.04 16.10 19.97
N HIS A 205 -3.20 16.40 21.25
CA HIS A 205 -4.36 17.12 21.77
C HIS A 205 -4.13 18.64 21.69
N VAL A 206 -5.20 19.42 21.51
CA VAL A 206 -5.09 20.89 21.47
C VAL A 206 -4.81 21.51 22.84
N THR A 207 -5.03 20.74 23.91
CA THR A 207 -4.92 21.16 25.31
C THR A 207 -3.52 21.04 25.88
N GLU A 208 -2.58 20.42 25.17
CA GLU A 208 -1.23 20.18 25.65
C GLU A 208 -0.21 20.16 24.51
N ASP A 209 1.06 20.27 24.88
CA ASP A 209 2.14 20.00 23.96
C ASP A 209 2.30 18.50 23.75
N TYR A 210 2.66 18.13 22.53
CA TYR A 210 2.83 16.74 22.13
C TYR A 210 4.29 16.50 21.83
N GLU A 211 4.95 15.73 22.69
CA GLU A 211 6.32 15.29 22.52
C GLU A 211 6.35 14.01 21.67
N LEU A 212 7.12 14.04 20.59
CA LEU A 212 7.26 12.90 19.69
C LEU A 212 8.33 11.96 20.24
N ASP A 213 7.93 10.76 20.62
CA ASP A 213 8.89 9.75 21.05
C ASP A 213 9.62 9.15 19.83
N PRO A 214 10.97 9.17 19.82
CA PRO A 214 11.75 8.61 18.72
C PRO A 214 11.46 7.12 18.43
N VAL A 215 11.04 6.33 19.44
CA VAL A 215 10.65 4.93 19.25
C VAL A 215 9.41 4.84 18.35
N PHE A 216 8.38 5.64 18.62
CA PHE A 216 7.15 5.65 17.81
C PHE A 216 7.39 6.21 16.41
N VAL A 217 8.24 7.24 16.28
CA VAL A 217 8.64 7.79 14.97
C VAL A 217 9.33 6.71 14.13
N ARG A 218 10.34 6.02 14.68
CA ARG A 218 11.05 4.95 13.96
C ARG A 218 10.13 3.77 13.61
N ALA A 219 9.26 3.36 14.53
CA ALA A 219 8.30 2.28 14.28
C ALA A 219 7.35 2.64 13.14
N MET A 220 6.79 3.86 13.14
CA MET A 220 5.91 4.33 12.07
C MET A 220 6.64 4.45 10.73
N ASN A 221 7.89 4.95 10.72
CA ASN A 221 8.72 5.01 9.52
C ASN A 221 8.88 3.62 8.88
N LYS A 222 9.26 2.62 9.69
CA LYS A 222 9.37 1.22 9.25
C LYS A 222 8.05 0.68 8.72
N LEU A 223 6.94 0.90 9.45
CA LEU A 223 5.63 0.43 9.00
C LEU A 223 5.24 1.00 7.63
N LEU A 224 5.50 2.28 7.38
CA LEU A 224 5.25 2.89 6.06
C LEU A 224 6.14 2.29 4.97
N ILE A 225 7.44 2.08 5.24
CA ILE A 225 8.37 1.45 4.28
C ILE A 225 7.91 0.02 3.93
N LEU A 226 7.55 -0.78 4.93
CA LEU A 226 7.14 -2.19 4.74
C LEU A 226 5.80 -2.34 3.99
N HIS A 227 5.03 -1.25 3.88
CA HIS A 227 3.77 -1.19 3.14
C HIS A 227 3.85 -0.27 1.92
N ALA A 228 5.04 0.19 1.53
CA ALA A 228 5.20 1.15 0.45
C ALA A 228 4.81 0.58 -0.93
N ASP A 229 5.20 -0.68 -1.20
CA ASP A 229 4.76 -1.43 -2.38
C ASP A 229 4.81 -2.94 -2.12
N HIS A 230 4.06 -3.72 -2.91
CA HIS A 230 4.06 -5.18 -2.81
C HIS A 230 3.66 -5.85 -4.14
N GLU A 231 4.29 -5.43 -5.24
CA GLU A 231 4.14 -6.02 -6.58
C GLU A 231 2.67 -5.98 -7.09
N GLN A 232 2.23 -6.89 -7.97
CA GLN A 232 0.90 -6.96 -8.58
C GLN A 232 -0.11 -7.60 -7.61
N ASN A 233 -0.32 -6.96 -6.46
CA ASN A 233 -1.43 -7.29 -5.57
C ASN A 233 -2.76 -6.70 -6.08
N CYS A 234 -3.89 -7.12 -5.46
CA CYS A 234 -5.24 -6.72 -5.88
C CYS A 234 -5.41 -5.19 -6.03
N SER A 235 -4.92 -4.40 -5.08
CA SER A 235 -5.01 -2.94 -5.14
C SER A 235 -4.12 -2.34 -6.22
N ALA A 236 -2.87 -2.80 -6.37
CA ALA A 236 -1.97 -2.30 -7.41
C ALA A 236 -2.48 -2.62 -8.82
N SER A 237 -2.98 -3.84 -9.04
CA SER A 237 -3.63 -4.24 -10.30
C SER A 237 -4.88 -3.41 -10.58
N THR A 238 -5.67 -3.08 -9.55
CA THR A 238 -6.86 -2.22 -9.70
C THR A 238 -6.47 -0.81 -10.13
N VAL A 239 -5.45 -0.21 -9.49
CA VAL A 239 -4.93 1.12 -9.87
C VAL A 239 -4.48 1.12 -11.33
N ARG A 240 -3.74 0.08 -11.76
CA ARG A 240 -3.30 -0.06 -13.16
C ARG A 240 -4.46 -0.19 -14.13
N LEU A 241 -5.45 -1.03 -13.81
CA LEU A 241 -6.59 -1.28 -14.69
C LEU A 241 -7.45 -0.03 -14.87
N VAL A 242 -7.74 0.69 -13.79
CA VAL A 242 -8.45 1.98 -13.84
C VAL A 242 -7.61 3.03 -14.57
N GLY A 243 -6.32 3.12 -14.26
CA GLY A 243 -5.39 4.04 -14.92
C GLY A 243 -5.27 3.79 -16.44
N SER A 244 -5.40 2.55 -16.91
CA SER A 244 -5.34 2.22 -18.35
C SER A 244 -6.50 2.79 -19.16
N SER A 245 -7.61 3.20 -18.52
CA SER A 245 -8.68 3.95 -19.18
C SER A 245 -8.40 5.45 -19.23
N HIS A 246 -7.19 5.89 -18.87
CA HIS A 246 -6.82 7.29 -18.68
C HIS A 246 -7.65 8.02 -17.62
N ALA A 247 -8.14 7.30 -16.60
CA ALA A 247 -8.71 7.92 -15.42
C ALA A 247 -7.66 8.77 -14.70
N ASN A 248 -8.09 9.87 -14.07
CA ASN A 248 -7.16 10.74 -13.33
C ASN A 248 -6.51 9.99 -12.15
N LEU A 249 -5.36 10.49 -11.71
CA LEU A 249 -4.53 9.83 -10.69
C LEU A 249 -5.29 9.63 -9.37
N TYR A 250 -6.05 10.63 -8.92
CA TYR A 250 -6.79 10.55 -7.67
C TYR A 250 -7.89 9.47 -7.71
N ALA A 251 -8.64 9.39 -8.82
CA ALA A 251 -9.64 8.34 -9.02
C ALA A 251 -9.00 6.95 -9.06
N SER A 252 -7.87 6.81 -9.75
CA SER A 252 -7.15 5.53 -9.84
C SER A 252 -6.66 5.06 -8.47
N ILE A 253 -6.08 5.96 -7.66
CA ILE A 253 -5.65 5.64 -6.30
C ILE A 253 -6.84 5.37 -5.38
N SER A 254 -7.93 6.12 -5.49
CA SER A 254 -9.17 5.88 -4.73
C SER A 254 -9.71 4.46 -4.99
N ALA A 255 -9.69 3.98 -6.24
CA ALA A 255 -10.04 2.60 -6.58
C ALA A 255 -9.07 1.58 -5.96
N GLY A 256 -7.77 1.88 -5.90
CA GLY A 256 -6.78 1.09 -5.18
C GLY A 256 -7.09 0.97 -3.68
N VAL A 257 -7.46 2.07 -3.03
CA VAL A 257 -7.86 2.09 -1.61
C VAL A 257 -9.15 1.30 -1.40
N ALA A 258 -10.11 1.36 -2.33
CA ALA A 258 -11.32 0.55 -2.28
C ALA A 258 -11.02 -0.96 -2.38
N ALA A 259 -10.10 -1.36 -3.27
CA ALA A 259 -9.63 -2.73 -3.37
C ALA A 259 -8.85 -3.17 -2.11
N LEU A 260 -8.06 -2.26 -1.52
CA LEU A 260 -7.34 -2.50 -0.26
C LEU A 260 -8.28 -2.69 0.93
N TRP A 261 -9.39 -1.97 0.99
CA TRP A 261 -10.35 -2.08 2.09
C TRP A 261 -11.04 -3.45 2.17
N GLY A 262 -11.02 -4.24 1.09
CA GLY A 262 -11.56 -5.60 1.09
C GLY A 262 -10.96 -6.47 2.22
N PRO A 263 -11.77 -7.29 2.92
CA PRO A 263 -11.31 -8.08 4.07
C PRO A 263 -10.23 -9.12 3.71
N LEU A 264 -10.24 -9.62 2.47
CA LEU A 264 -9.25 -10.57 1.96
C LEU A 264 -7.97 -9.91 1.45
N HIS A 265 -7.82 -8.60 1.64
CA HIS A 265 -6.64 -7.82 1.27
C HIS A 265 -6.14 -7.02 2.49
N GLY A 266 -6.30 -5.68 2.50
CA GLY A 266 -5.82 -4.83 3.60
C GLY A 266 -6.69 -4.87 4.85
N GLY A 267 -7.94 -5.34 4.76
CA GLY A 267 -8.82 -5.49 5.92
C GLY A 267 -8.37 -6.56 6.91
N ALA A 268 -7.45 -7.45 6.53
CA ALA A 268 -6.93 -8.52 7.39
C ALA A 268 -6.30 -7.99 8.68
N ASN A 269 -5.61 -6.84 8.64
CA ASN A 269 -4.97 -6.25 9.82
C ASN A 269 -6.00 -5.86 10.90
N GLN A 270 -7.15 -5.31 10.49
CA GLN A 270 -8.25 -5.01 11.40
C GLN A 270 -8.83 -6.31 12.00
N GLN A 271 -9.02 -7.34 11.17
CA GLN A 271 -9.55 -8.62 11.62
C GLN A 271 -8.63 -9.33 12.62
N VAL A 272 -7.31 -9.12 12.56
CA VAL A 272 -6.38 -9.60 13.59
C VAL A 272 -6.70 -8.97 14.94
N ILE A 273 -6.86 -7.64 14.99
CA ILE A 273 -7.16 -6.93 16.24
C ILE A 273 -8.52 -7.34 16.79
N GLU A 274 -9.56 -7.36 15.95
CA GLU A 274 -10.91 -7.80 16.35
C GLU A 274 -10.92 -9.25 16.88
N MET A 275 -10.13 -10.14 16.26
CA MET A 275 -9.96 -11.51 16.74
C MET A 275 -9.30 -11.54 18.12
N LEU A 276 -8.21 -10.79 18.32
CA LEU A 276 -7.50 -10.74 19.61
C LEU A 276 -8.36 -10.12 20.72
N GLU A 277 -9.11 -9.05 20.41
CA GLU A 277 -10.07 -8.43 21.34
C GLU A 277 -11.18 -9.41 21.73
N ALA A 278 -11.71 -10.18 20.77
CA ALA A 278 -12.71 -11.21 21.04
C ALA A 278 -12.16 -12.33 21.92
N ILE A 279 -10.92 -12.77 21.70
CA ILE A 279 -10.24 -13.76 22.55
C ILE A 279 -10.07 -13.21 23.97
N ALA A 280 -9.63 -11.97 24.11
CA ALA A 280 -9.46 -11.32 25.41
C ALA A 280 -10.80 -11.19 26.15
N ALA A 281 -11.88 -10.80 25.45
CA ALA A 281 -13.23 -10.70 25.99
C ALA A 281 -13.80 -12.07 26.41
N ASP A 282 -13.37 -13.16 25.77
CA ASP A 282 -13.74 -14.55 26.09
C ASP A 282 -12.81 -15.19 27.15
N GLY A 283 -12.09 -14.37 27.92
CA GLY A 283 -11.25 -14.82 29.04
C GLY A 283 -9.80 -15.15 28.68
N GLY A 284 -9.38 -14.92 27.44
CA GLY A 284 -7.98 -15.00 27.03
C GLY A 284 -7.44 -16.41 26.73
N ASP A 285 -8.30 -17.42 26.61
CA ASP A 285 -7.88 -18.79 26.30
C ASP A 285 -7.48 -18.94 24.81
N ALA A 286 -6.19 -18.77 24.52
CA ALA A 286 -5.67 -18.94 23.17
C ALA A 286 -5.80 -20.40 22.66
N GLN A 287 -5.74 -21.40 23.54
CA GLN A 287 -5.79 -22.81 23.14
C GLN A 287 -7.16 -23.15 22.56
N LYS A 288 -8.25 -22.66 23.17
CA LYS A 288 -9.61 -22.78 22.66
C LYS A 288 -9.71 -22.33 21.19
N TYR A 289 -9.15 -21.17 20.86
CA TYR A 289 -9.24 -20.63 19.50
C TYR A 289 -8.30 -21.33 18.50
N ILE A 290 -7.15 -21.83 18.96
CA ILE A 290 -6.29 -22.71 18.16
C ILE A 290 -7.03 -24.00 17.80
N ASP A 291 -7.76 -24.59 18.75
CA ASP A 291 -8.52 -25.81 18.51
C ASP A 291 -9.67 -25.57 17.53
N LYS A 292 -10.39 -24.43 17.66
CA LYS A 292 -11.38 -24.00 16.67
C LYS A 292 -10.77 -23.83 15.28
N ALA A 293 -9.58 -23.22 15.15
CA ALA A 293 -8.94 -23.03 13.86
C ALA A 293 -8.51 -24.36 13.19
N LYS A 294 -8.27 -25.41 13.99
CA LYS A 294 -7.91 -26.75 13.51
C LYS A 294 -9.13 -27.61 13.15
N ASP A 295 -10.29 -27.32 13.71
CA ASP A 295 -11.53 -28.04 13.38
C ASP A 295 -12.03 -27.64 11.99
N LYS A 296 -12.10 -28.62 11.08
CA LYS A 296 -12.58 -28.43 9.71
C LYS A 296 -14.06 -28.07 9.63
N ASN A 297 -14.82 -28.33 10.70
CA ASN A 297 -16.24 -28.03 10.79
C ASN A 297 -16.52 -26.67 11.45
N ASP A 298 -15.51 -26.04 12.07
CA ASP A 298 -15.64 -24.70 12.63
C ASP A 298 -15.33 -23.64 11.54
N PRO A 299 -16.20 -22.63 11.35
CA PRO A 299 -15.96 -21.57 10.39
C PRO A 299 -14.83 -20.60 10.82
N PHE A 300 -14.36 -20.66 12.06
CA PHE A 300 -13.31 -19.80 12.58
C PHE A 300 -12.00 -19.94 11.79
N ARG A 301 -11.35 -18.81 11.54
CA ARG A 301 -10.06 -18.75 10.85
C ARG A 301 -9.13 -17.86 11.65
N LEU A 302 -7.87 -18.28 11.72
CA LEU A 302 -6.82 -17.56 12.43
C LEU A 302 -6.34 -16.39 11.54
N MET A 303 -6.79 -15.18 11.87
CA MET A 303 -6.45 -13.96 11.13
C MET A 303 -4.98 -13.59 11.33
N GLY A 304 -4.33 -13.07 10.28
CA GLY A 304 -2.90 -12.71 10.32
C GLY A 304 -1.93 -13.89 10.17
N PHE A 305 -2.44 -15.09 9.91
CA PHE A 305 -1.63 -16.28 9.64
C PHE A 305 -1.80 -16.78 8.20
N GLY A 306 -0.68 -17.20 7.61
CA GLY A 306 -0.60 -17.59 6.20
C GLY A 306 -0.46 -16.38 5.27
N HIS A 307 0.08 -16.63 4.08
CA HIS A 307 0.28 -15.60 3.08
C HIS A 307 0.09 -16.21 1.68
N ARG A 308 -0.51 -15.45 0.75
CA ARG A 308 -0.78 -15.97 -0.61
C ARG A 308 0.51 -16.25 -1.38
N VAL A 309 1.51 -15.39 -1.18
CA VAL A 309 2.81 -15.44 -1.89
C VAL A 309 3.89 -16.14 -1.07
N TYR A 310 4.21 -15.64 0.13
CA TYR A 310 5.16 -16.29 1.04
C TYR A 310 4.69 -17.65 1.56
N LYS A 311 5.44 -18.71 1.26
CA LYS A 311 5.13 -20.07 1.75
C LYS A 311 5.76 -20.38 3.11
N ASN A 312 6.94 -19.83 3.37
CA ASN A 312 7.73 -20.13 4.58
C ASN A 312 7.56 -19.04 5.64
N PHE A 313 7.96 -17.81 5.33
CA PHE A 313 7.82 -16.66 6.22
C PHE A 313 7.72 -15.36 5.42
N ASP A 314 7.06 -14.35 5.98
CA ASP A 314 7.05 -12.99 5.43
C ASP A 314 8.25 -12.21 6.01
N PRO A 315 9.22 -11.75 5.18
CA PRO A 315 10.39 -11.03 5.68
C PRO A 315 10.02 -9.74 6.43
N ARG A 316 8.90 -9.11 6.08
CA ARG A 316 8.42 -7.89 6.74
C ARG A 316 7.97 -8.17 8.17
N ALA A 317 7.38 -9.34 8.43
CA ALA A 317 6.87 -9.70 9.75
C ALA A 317 7.99 -9.79 10.79
N ILE A 318 9.20 -10.19 10.41
CA ILE A 318 10.37 -10.22 11.31
C ILE A 318 10.74 -8.80 11.76
N ILE A 319 10.75 -7.86 10.82
CA ILE A 319 11.06 -6.45 11.08
C ILE A 319 9.96 -5.82 11.94
N ILE A 320 8.68 -6.07 11.60
CA ILE A 320 7.54 -5.59 12.38
C ILE A 320 7.58 -6.14 13.80
N LYS A 321 7.88 -7.43 13.99
CA LYS A 321 7.97 -8.03 15.32
C LYS A 321 9.00 -7.30 16.18
N LYS A 322 10.20 -7.07 15.65
CA LYS A 322 11.24 -6.34 16.39
C LYS A 322 10.78 -4.93 16.79
N SER A 323 10.14 -4.20 15.88
CA SER A 323 9.58 -2.88 16.19
C SER A 323 8.41 -2.94 17.17
N ALA A 324 7.59 -3.99 17.14
CA ALA A 324 6.53 -4.20 18.12
C ALA A 324 7.12 -4.46 19.52
N ASP A 325 8.16 -5.30 19.63
CA ASP A 325 8.85 -5.56 20.91
C ASP A 325 9.42 -4.24 21.49
N GLU A 326 10.09 -3.42 20.68
CA GLU A 326 10.63 -2.10 21.09
C GLU A 326 9.53 -1.14 21.57
N VAL A 327 8.36 -1.13 20.90
CA VAL A 327 7.22 -0.30 21.25
C VAL A 327 6.55 -0.77 22.54
N LEU A 328 6.37 -2.08 22.72
CA LEU A 328 5.76 -2.65 23.92
C LEU A 328 6.63 -2.43 25.15
N GLU A 329 7.94 -2.65 25.03
CA GLU A 329 8.91 -2.34 26.09
C GLU A 329 8.84 -0.86 26.49
N LYS A 330 8.74 0.04 25.50
CA LYS A 330 8.59 1.48 25.75
C LYS A 330 7.30 1.84 26.48
N LEU A 331 6.23 1.09 26.23
CA LEU A 331 4.94 1.24 26.92
C LEU A 331 4.90 0.54 28.28
N GLY A 332 5.91 -0.27 28.62
CA GLY A 332 5.99 -1.01 29.88
C GLY A 332 5.03 -2.19 29.95
N VAL A 333 4.69 -2.80 28.81
CA VAL A 333 3.80 -3.97 28.70
C VAL A 333 4.56 -5.20 28.25
#